data_AF-A0A316QGJ6-F1
#
_entry.id   AF-A0A316QGJ6-F1
#
_cell.length_a   1.000
_cell.length_b   1.000
_cell.length_c   1.000
_cell.angle_alpha   90.00
_cell.angle_beta   90.00
_cell.angle_gamma   90.00
#
_symmetry.space_group_name_H-M   'P 1'
#
loop_
_entity.id
_entity.type
_entity.pdbx_description
1 polymer ?
#
loop_
_entity_poly.entity_id
_entity_poly.type
_entity_poly.pdbx_seq_one_letter_code
_entity_poly.pdbx_strand_id
1 'polypeptide(L)' 'MRNECKIVDGTYFDEDNGEYRSYGISVEIDGERTVVEDITVDIKKIEDLVSRINKYGLSLRHVDEYVYDWLCEVYGF' A
#
# COMPACT_ATOMS: atom_id res chain seq x y z
N MET A 1 13.98 -15.75 -2.87
CA MET A 1 13.13 -14.93 -1.99
C MET A 1 11.79 -14.80 -2.66
N ARG A 2 10.72 -15.30 -2.04
CA ARG A 2 9.36 -15.12 -2.57
C ARG A 2 8.81 -13.87 -1.90
N ASN A 3 8.77 -12.77 -2.64
CA ASN A 3 8.09 -11.55 -2.22
C ASN A 3 6.76 -11.52 -2.97
N GLU A 4 5.66 -11.48 -2.23
CA GLU A 4 4.33 -11.36 -2.80
C GLU A 4 3.65 -10.12 -2.23
N CYS A 5 3.52 -9.07 -3.06
CA CYS A 5 2.72 -7.90 -2.74
C CYS A 5 1.36 -8.00 -3.42
N LYS A 6 0.28 -7.88 -2.64
CA LYS A 6 -1.13 -7.91 -3.10
C LYS A 6 -1.84 -6.63 -2.69
N ILE A 7 -2.85 -6.25 -3.48
CA ILE A 7 -3.79 -5.19 -3.09
C ILE A 7 -4.75 -5.77 -2.06
N VAL A 8 -5.05 -4.98 -1.02
CA VAL A 8 -6.19 -5.19 -0.12
C VAL A 8 -7.11 -3.99 -0.24
N ASP A 9 -8.40 -4.20 -0.01
CA ASP A 9 -9.39 -3.12 -0.03
C ASP A 9 -10.27 -3.17 1.20
N GLY A 10 -10.72 -2.00 1.64
CA GLY A 10 -11.56 -1.84 2.81
C GLY A 10 -12.55 -0.69 2.62
N THR A 11 -13.64 -0.76 3.38
CA THR A 11 -14.61 0.33 3.51
C THR A 11 -14.32 1.09 4.79
N TYR A 12 -14.13 2.40 4.69
CA TYR A 12 -13.80 3.30 5.79
C TYR A 12 -14.88 4.36 5.93
N PHE A 13 -14.95 4.94 7.13
CA PHE A 13 -15.89 6.00 7.44
C PHE A 13 -15.15 7.14 8.14
N ASP A 14 -15.28 8.36 7.61
CA ASP A 14 -14.81 9.58 8.28
C ASP A 14 -15.88 10.68 8.28
N GLU A 15 -15.73 11.66 9.18
CA GLU A 15 -16.72 12.72 9.40
C GLU A 15 -16.88 13.68 8.20
N ASP A 16 -15.85 13.83 7.37
CA ASP A 16 -15.80 14.78 6.26
C ASP A 16 -16.28 14.17 4.93
N ASN A 17 -16.03 12.87 4.72
CA ASN A 17 -16.25 12.16 3.46
C ASN A 17 -17.35 11.09 3.53
N GLY A 18 -17.82 10.71 4.72
CA GLY A 18 -18.79 9.63 4.89
C GLY A 18 -18.17 8.25 4.63
N GLU A 19 -18.95 7.32 4.06
CA GLU A 19 -18.47 5.98 3.71
C GLU A 19 -17.71 6.01 2.38
N TYR A 20 -16.46 5.56 2.37
CA TYR A 20 -15.64 5.47 1.17
C TYR A 20 -14.85 4.15 1.13
N ARG A 21 -14.48 3.76 -0.09
CA ARG A 21 -13.59 2.61 -0.32
C ARG A 21 -12.16 3.10 -0.43
N SER A 22 -11.25 2.46 0.29
CA SER A 22 -9.83 2.74 0.24
C SER A 22 -9.04 1.46 -0.03
N TYR A 23 -7.86 1.64 -0.59
CA TYR A 23 -6.98 0.55 -1.01
C TYR A 23 -5.68 0.61 -0.21
N GLY A 24 -5.18 -0.58 0.09
CA GLY A 24 -3.92 -0.81 0.78
C GLY A 24 -3.11 -1.91 0.11
N ILE A 25 -2.04 -2.35 0.79
CA ILE A 25 -1.21 -3.46 0.35
C ILE A 25 -1.00 -4.50 1.44
N SER A 26 -0.75 -5.73 1.03
CA SER A 26 -0.28 -6.82 1.86
C SER A 26 1.02 -7.35 1.27
N VAL A 27 2.10 -7.29 2.04
CA VAL A 27 3.43 -7.77 1.62
C VAL A 27 3.80 -9.00 2.44
N GLU A 28 4.11 -10.10 1.75
CA GLU A 28 4.58 -11.35 2.35
C GLU A 28 6.00 -11.67 1.88
N ILE A 29 6.93 -11.85 2.83
CA ILE A 29 8.34 -12.16 2.58
C ILE A 29 8.77 -13.27 3.52
N ASP A 30 9.21 -14.40 2.94
CA ASP A 30 9.74 -15.56 3.68
C ASP A 30 8.82 -16.06 4.82
N GLY A 31 7.49 -15.94 4.62
CA GLY A 31 6.46 -16.38 5.57
C GLY A 31 6.05 -15.33 6.61
N GLU A 32 6.74 -14.19 6.65
CA GLU A 32 6.32 -13.02 7.43
C GLU A 32 5.45 -12.10 6.58
N ARG A 33 4.42 -11.51 7.19
CA ARG A 33 3.44 -10.67 6.49
C ARG A 33 3.25 -9.34 7.20
N THR A 34 3.22 -8.25 6.44
CA THR A 34 2.74 -6.93 6.89
C THR A 34 1.57 -6.46 6.01
N VAL A 35 0.67 -5.68 6.59
CA VAL A 35 -0.50 -5.11 5.89
C VAL A 35 -0.54 -3.62 6.19
N VAL A 36 -0.60 -2.82 5.14
CA VAL A 36 -0.75 -1.37 5.23
C VAL A 36 -2.10 -1.03 4.60
N GLU A 37 -3.01 -0.58 5.44
CA GLU A 37 -4.39 -0.26 5.09
C GLU A 37 -4.55 1.23 4.78
N ASP A 38 -5.66 1.59 4.13
CA ASP A 38 -6.07 2.98 3.90
C ASP A 38 -4.98 3.91 3.31
N ILE A 39 -4.32 3.48 2.23
CA ILE A 39 -3.25 4.25 1.58
C ILE A 39 -3.82 5.29 0.62
N THR A 40 -4.81 4.90 -0.20
CA THR A 40 -5.36 5.75 -1.26
C THR A 40 -6.72 5.23 -1.72
N VAL A 41 -7.59 6.15 -2.15
CA VAL A 41 -8.87 5.81 -2.81
C VAL A 41 -8.73 5.54 -4.31
N ASP A 42 -7.54 5.78 -4.89
CA ASP A 42 -7.27 5.56 -6.31
C ASP A 42 -6.58 4.21 -6.54
N ILE A 43 -7.34 3.26 -7.10
CA ILE A 43 -6.85 1.91 -7.41
C ILE A 43 -5.68 1.89 -8.41
N LYS A 44 -5.60 2.83 -9.35
CA LYS A 44 -4.50 2.83 -10.33
C LYS A 44 -3.17 3.18 -9.66
N LYS A 45 -3.22 4.03 -8.63
CA LYS A 45 -2.06 4.39 -7.84
C LYS A 45 -1.58 3.21 -6.99
N ILE A 46 -2.49 2.46 -6.36
CA ILE A 46 -2.10 1.27 -5.60
C ILE A 46 -1.54 0.17 -6.52
N GLU A 47 -2.07 0.00 -7.73
CA GLU A 47 -1.52 -0.93 -8.74
C GLU A 47 -0.08 -0.57 -9.12
N ASP A 48 0.24 0.72 -9.30
CA ASP A 48 1.61 1.20 -9.54
C ASP A 48 2.53 0.88 -8.36
N LEU A 49 2.07 1.16 -7.13
CA LEU A 49 2.83 0.86 -5.91
C LEU A 49 3.17 -0.63 -5.82
N VAL A 50 2.18 -1.52 -5.99
CA VAL A 50 2.37 -2.97 -5.97
C VAL A 50 3.35 -3.42 -7.05
N SER A 51 3.28 -2.86 -8.26
CA SER A 51 4.22 -3.12 -9.34
C SER A 51 5.66 -2.74 -8.97
N ARG A 52 5.86 -1.57 -8.35
CA ARG A 52 7.18 -1.12 -7.88
C ARG A 52 7.74 -2.02 -6.78
N ILE A 53 6.94 -2.37 -5.76
CA ILE A 53 7.34 -3.23 -4.65
C ILE A 53 7.76 -4.61 -5.17
N ASN A 54 6.96 -5.20 -6.07
CA ASN A 54 7.27 -6.50 -6.68
C ASN A 54 8.53 -6.44 -7.58
N LYS A 55 8.79 -5.31 -8.25
CA LYS A 55 9.95 -5.13 -9.13
C LYS A 55 11.26 -4.97 -8.36
N TYR A 56 11.27 -4.14 -7.32
CA TYR A 56 12.50 -3.77 -6.62
C TYR A 56 12.76 -4.61 -5.36
N GLY A 57 11.72 -5.21 -4.79
CA GLY A 57 11.82 -6.06 -3.60
C GLY A 57 12.22 -5.26 -2.36
N LEU A 58 11.25 -4.91 -1.52
CA LEU A 58 11.52 -4.27 -0.24
C LEU A 58 11.71 -5.31 0.87
N SER A 59 12.39 -4.94 1.95
CA SER A 59 12.29 -5.69 3.21
C SER A 59 11.03 -5.26 3.96
N LEU A 60 10.42 -6.16 4.73
CA LEU A 60 9.20 -5.87 5.51
C LEU A 60 9.36 -4.65 6.42
N ARG A 61 10.54 -4.44 6.98
CA ARG A 61 10.83 -3.36 7.93
C ARG A 61 10.75 -1.96 7.32
N HIS A 62 10.84 -1.83 6.00
CA HIS A 62 10.83 -0.53 5.32
C HIS A 62 9.57 -0.34 4.46
N VAL A 63 8.56 -1.21 4.57
CA VAL A 63 7.33 -1.10 3.76
C VAL A 63 6.59 0.21 4.10
N ASP A 64 6.43 0.54 5.38
CA ASP A 64 5.72 1.75 5.80
C ASP A 64 6.45 3.04 5.35
N GLU A 65 7.78 3.07 5.52
CA GLU A 65 8.61 4.19 5.06
C GLU A 65 8.52 4.37 3.55
N TYR A 66 8.57 3.28 2.79
CA TYR A 66 8.45 3.32 1.34
C TYR A 66 7.06 3.79 0.87
N VAL A 67 5.99 3.32 1.54
CA VAL A 67 4.62 3.78 1.26
C VAL A 67 4.52 5.29 1.50
N TYR A 68 5.10 5.78 2.60
CA TYR A 68 5.13 7.21 2.91
C TYR A 68 5.91 8.02 1.86
N ASP A 69 7.12 7.59 1.50
CA ASP A 69 7.93 8.23 0.45
C ASP A 69 7.16 8.28 -0.88
N TRP A 70 6.51 7.17 -1.25
CA TRP A 70 5.67 7.11 -2.46
C TRP A 70 4.46 8.04 -2.38
N LEU A 71 3.81 8.17 -1.22
CA LEU A 71 2.72 9.14 -1.03
C LEU A 71 3.22 10.57 -1.22
N CYS A 72 4.39 10.91 -0.67
CA CYS A 72 5.05 12.20 -0.90
C CYS A 72 5.36 12.43 -2.38
N GLU A 73 5.89 11.43 -3.10
CA GLU A 73 6.14 11.54 -4.54
C GLU A 73 4.87 11.81 -5.36
N VAL A 74 3.76 11.14 -5.01
CA VAL A 74 2.52 11.16 -5.79
C VAL A 74 1.64 12.38 -5.48
N TYR A 75 1.65 12.85 -4.24
CA TYR A 75 0.75 13.91 -3.76
C TYR A 75 1.48 15.22 -3.40
N GLY A 76 2.81 15.23 -3.31
CA GLY A 76 3.62 16.45 -3.14
C GLY A 76 3.50 17.10 -1.76
N PHE A 77 3.43 16.30 -0.69
CA PHE A 77 3.45 16.76 0.70
C PHE A 77 4.76 17.45 1.09
#